data_AF-A0A0F2QZM3-F1
#
_entry.id   AF-A0A0F2QZM3-F1
#
_cell.length_a   1.000
_cell.length_b   1.000
_cell.length_c   1.000
_cell.angle_alpha   90.00
_cell.angle_beta   90.00
_cell.angle_gamma   90.00
#
_symmetry.space_group_name_H-M   'P 1'
#
loop_
_entity.id
_entity.type
_entity.pdbx_description
1 polymer ?
#
loop_
_entity_poly.entity_id
_entity_poly.type
_entity_poly.pdbx_seq_one_letter_code
_entity_poly.pdbx_strand_id
1 'polypeptide(L)'
;MIESKYLKENIENIQRLMSIQALKHFETRNLGKLLRLSKIRQYEDGEQIIQEGDMDPWLYFLLSGKIRITKEGEEISTISRKGEIFGEMRIIDDQSRSASVHAIGQTVCLAVDTAAGNRMANTGEKEARLDFLLLLYRIFAEYISIRLRLTNEELVRAKREAKRSDTTPTPPKPQAPASKRYIENF
;
A
#
# COMPACT_ATOMS: atom_id res chain seq x y z
N MET A 1 3.28 18.33 -6.85
CA MET A 1 3.28 18.00 -5.41
C MET A 1 3.45 19.28 -4.60
N ILE A 2 2.57 19.50 -3.64
CA ILE A 2 2.65 20.59 -2.65
C ILE A 2 2.83 19.95 -1.27
N GLU A 3 3.80 20.43 -0.48
CA GLU A 3 4.02 19.93 0.88
C GLU A 3 3.94 21.02 1.95
N SER A 4 3.47 20.63 3.13
CA SER A 4 3.48 21.47 4.32
C SER A 4 4.87 21.53 4.96
N LYS A 5 5.09 22.50 5.85
CA LYS A 5 6.12 22.38 6.88
C LYS A 5 5.84 21.16 7.76
N TYR A 6 6.85 20.71 8.52
CA TYR A 6 6.65 19.66 9.52
C TYR A 6 5.53 20.03 10.49
N LEU A 7 4.71 19.04 10.83
CA LEU A 7 3.52 19.27 11.65
C LEU A 7 3.90 19.56 13.09
N LYS A 8 3.14 20.48 13.69
CA LYS A 8 3.23 20.76 15.11
C LYS A 8 2.44 19.73 15.90
N GLU A 9 2.97 19.36 17.05
CA GLU A 9 2.22 18.59 18.06
C GLU A 9 1.13 19.49 18.64
N ASN A 10 -0.11 19.28 18.20
CA ASN A 10 -1.29 19.94 18.74
C ASN A 10 -2.47 18.96 18.77
N ILE A 11 -3.48 19.29 19.58
CA ILE A 11 -4.62 18.40 19.84
C ILE A 11 -5.36 18.03 18.55
N GLU A 12 -5.55 18.99 17.64
CA GLU A 12 -6.27 18.77 16.38
C GLU A 12 -5.55 17.75 15.48
N ASN A 13 -4.24 17.90 15.29
CA ASN A 13 -3.44 16.97 14.50
C ASN A 13 -3.39 15.58 15.12
N ILE A 14 -3.30 15.50 16.46
CA ILE A 14 -3.35 14.22 17.18
C ILE A 14 -4.69 13.53 16.96
N GLN A 15 -5.81 14.26 17.08
CA GLN A 15 -7.15 13.70 16.83
C GLN A 15 -7.30 13.20 15.38
N ARG A 16 -6.75 13.92 14.40
CA ARG A 16 -6.73 13.49 13.00
C ARG A 16 -5.96 12.18 12.83
N LEU A 17 -4.80 12.01 13.47
CA LEU A 17 -4.04 10.76 13.45
C LEU A 17 -4.79 9.62 14.14
N MET A 18 -5.42 9.86 15.29
CA MET A 18 -6.21 8.83 15.98
C MET A 18 -7.39 8.31 15.15
N SER A 19 -7.86 9.09 14.16
CA SER A 19 -8.88 8.63 13.20
C SER A 19 -8.37 7.58 12.21
N ILE A 20 -7.05 7.42 12.08
CA ILE A 20 -6.44 6.39 11.25
C ILE A 20 -6.44 5.09 12.03
N GLN A 21 -7.07 4.05 11.48
CA GLN A 21 -7.21 2.76 12.16
C GLN A 21 -5.86 2.18 12.60
N ALA A 22 -4.82 2.32 11.78
CA ALA A 22 -3.47 1.85 12.09
C ALA A 22 -2.81 2.64 13.25
N LEU A 23 -3.35 3.80 13.64
CA LEU A 23 -2.80 4.70 14.66
C LEU A 23 -3.73 4.89 15.87
N LYS A 24 -4.85 4.16 15.96
CA LYS A 24 -5.85 4.33 17.03
C LYS A 24 -5.40 3.79 18.40
N HIS A 25 -4.50 2.81 18.43
CA HIS A 25 -4.05 2.15 19.66
C HIS A 25 -2.81 2.80 20.30
N PHE A 26 -2.47 4.02 19.87
CA PHE A 26 -1.19 4.64 20.18
C PHE A 26 -1.35 5.64 21.31
N GLU A 27 -0.41 5.60 22.25
CA GLU A 27 -0.32 6.63 23.28
C GLU A 27 -0.08 8.00 22.65
N THR A 28 -0.71 9.03 23.23
CA THR A 28 -0.64 10.42 22.76
C THR A 28 0.79 10.93 22.56
N ARG A 29 1.71 10.57 23.47
CA ARG A 29 3.13 10.95 23.41
C ARG A 29 3.83 10.45 22.14
N ASN A 30 3.49 9.23 21.71
CA ASN A 30 4.05 8.59 20.53
C ASN A 30 3.50 9.20 19.24
N LEU A 31 2.22 9.56 19.22
CA LEU A 31 1.61 10.32 18.12
C LEU A 31 2.21 11.71 17.98
N GLY A 32 2.52 12.39 19.09
CA GLY A 32 3.22 13.68 19.09
C GLY A 32 4.59 13.61 18.42
N LYS A 33 5.38 12.57 18.71
CA LYS A 33 6.66 12.31 18.03
C LYS A 33 6.48 12.08 16.53
N LEU A 34 5.50 11.25 16.15
CA LEU A 34 5.19 10.98 14.74
C LEU A 34 4.83 12.27 13.99
N LEU A 35 4.01 13.15 14.59
CA LEU A 35 3.63 14.43 13.98
C LEU A 35 4.82 15.31 13.65
N ARG A 36 5.76 15.47 14.59
CA ARG A 36 6.95 16.31 14.38
C ARG A 36 7.81 15.83 13.20
N LEU A 37 7.76 14.54 12.91
CA LEU A 37 8.47 13.91 11.78
C LEU A 37 7.64 13.88 10.49
N SER A 38 6.40 14.35 10.55
CA SER A 38 5.45 14.24 9.46
C SER A 38 5.24 15.55 8.73
N LYS A 39 4.97 15.44 7.44
CA LYS A 39 4.45 16.51 6.57
C LYS A 39 3.14 16.05 5.94
N ILE A 40 2.30 17.00 5.56
CA ILE A 40 1.17 16.73 4.66
C ILE A 40 1.66 16.98 3.25
N ARG A 41 1.49 16.00 2.37
CA ARG A 41 1.79 16.11 0.94
C ARG A 41 0.51 15.94 0.14
N GLN A 42 0.31 16.83 -0.83
CA GLN A 42 -0.80 16.81 -1.77
C GLN A 42 -0.25 16.55 -3.17
N TYR A 43 -0.90 15.64 -3.87
CA TYR A 43 -0.53 15.19 -5.19
C TYR A 43 -1.72 15.38 -6.14
N GLU A 44 -1.42 15.87 -7.34
CA GLU A 44 -2.37 15.91 -8.46
C GLU A 44 -2.45 14.53 -9.13
N ASP A 45 -3.43 14.36 -10.02
CA ASP A 45 -3.63 13.11 -10.75
C ASP A 45 -2.37 12.69 -11.52
N GLY A 46 -2.02 11.42 -11.42
CA GLY A 46 -0.85 10.83 -12.09
C GLY A 46 0.50 11.18 -11.47
N GLU A 47 0.58 12.08 -10.48
CA GLU A 47 1.86 12.44 -9.87
C GLU A 47 2.49 11.25 -9.14
N GLN A 48 3.81 11.12 -9.29
CA GLN A 48 4.58 10.07 -8.66
C GLN A 48 4.86 10.41 -7.19
N ILE A 49 4.54 9.47 -6.31
CA ILE A 49 4.72 9.55 -4.85
C ILE A 49 5.98 8.78 -4.42
N ILE A 50 6.20 7.62 -5.01
CA ILE A 50 7.37 6.75 -4.77
C ILE A 50 7.88 6.25 -6.13
N GLN A 51 9.21 6.26 -6.30
CA GLN A 51 9.90 5.67 -7.44
C GLN A 51 10.45 4.29 -7.04
N GLU A 52 10.22 3.27 -7.87
CA GLU A 52 10.87 1.95 -7.70
C GLU A 52 12.39 2.10 -7.80
N GLY A 53 13.13 1.40 -6.93
CA GLY A 53 14.59 1.45 -6.86
C GLY A 53 15.16 2.56 -5.98
N ASP A 54 14.36 3.54 -5.57
CA ASP A 54 14.85 4.66 -4.76
C ASP A 54 15.20 4.27 -3.31
N MET A 55 15.99 5.13 -2.68
CA MET A 55 16.49 4.96 -1.31
C MET A 55 15.95 6.05 -0.35
N ASP A 56 14.81 6.66 -0.66
CA ASP A 56 14.26 7.73 0.17
C ASP A 56 13.66 7.18 1.50
N PRO A 57 13.77 7.89 2.63
CA PRO A 57 13.39 7.37 3.94
C PRO A 57 11.92 7.65 4.32
N TRP A 58 11.06 7.95 3.35
CA TRP A 58 9.70 8.38 3.63
C TRP A 58 8.74 7.19 3.82
N LEU A 59 7.85 7.29 4.80
CA LEU A 59 6.71 6.40 4.94
C LEU A 59 5.44 7.22 4.69
N TYR A 60 4.40 6.61 4.10
CA TYR A 60 3.16 7.32 3.81
C TYR A 60 1.94 6.66 4.44
N PHE A 61 1.03 7.50 4.94
CA PHE A 61 -0.35 7.13 5.25
C PHE A 61 -1.29 7.85 4.29
N LEU A 62 -2.20 7.12 3.65
CA LEU A 62 -3.21 7.72 2.78
C LEU A 62 -4.27 8.44 3.63
N LEU A 63 -4.39 9.76 3.50
CA LEU A 63 -5.40 10.54 4.24
C LEU A 63 -6.69 10.71 3.44
N SER A 64 -6.57 10.88 2.13
CA SER A 64 -7.68 10.93 1.16
C SER A 64 -7.18 10.68 -0.25
N GLY A 65 -8.07 10.29 -1.15
CA GLY A 65 -7.76 10.01 -2.56
C GLY A 65 -7.51 8.53 -2.83
N LYS A 66 -6.82 8.24 -3.92
CA LYS A 66 -6.52 6.89 -4.37
C LYS A 66 -5.10 6.86 -4.94
N ILE A 67 -4.42 5.74 -4.81
CA ILE A 67 -3.12 5.50 -5.42
C ILE A 67 -3.11 4.19 -6.19
N ARG A 68 -2.23 4.10 -7.19
CA ARG A 68 -1.86 2.85 -7.86
C ARG A 68 -0.42 2.50 -7.54
N ILE A 69 -0.15 1.21 -7.42
CA ILE A 69 1.16 0.64 -7.20
C ILE A 69 1.54 -0.12 -8.47
N THR A 70 2.70 0.21 -9.02
CA THR A 70 3.23 -0.40 -10.24
C THR A 70 4.59 -0.99 -9.98
N LYS A 71 4.85 -2.20 -10.45
CA LYS A 71 6.18 -2.84 -10.40
C LYS A 71 6.60 -3.22 -11.81
N GLU A 72 7.81 -2.85 -12.21
CA GLU A 72 8.30 -3.12 -13.57
C GLU A 72 7.35 -2.60 -14.68
N GLY A 73 6.65 -1.49 -14.39
CA GLY A 73 5.67 -0.87 -15.30
C GLY A 73 4.25 -1.44 -15.24
N GLU A 74 4.05 -2.60 -14.59
CA GLU A 74 2.74 -3.26 -14.48
C GLU A 74 2.01 -2.84 -13.21
N GLU A 75 0.71 -2.56 -13.30
CA GLU A 75 -0.13 -2.26 -12.13
C GLU A 75 -0.39 -3.53 -11.33
N ILE A 76 0.07 -3.56 -10.08
CA ILE A 76 -0.06 -4.73 -9.20
C ILE A 76 -1.12 -4.53 -8.10
N SER A 77 -1.48 -3.29 -7.80
CA SER A 77 -2.45 -2.98 -6.75
C SER A 77 -2.96 -1.54 -6.82
N THR A 78 -4.11 -1.29 -6.21
CA THR A 78 -4.59 0.07 -5.92
C THR A 78 -5.02 0.18 -4.47
N ILE A 79 -4.82 1.36 -3.87
CA ILE A 79 -5.19 1.64 -2.49
C ILE A 79 -6.04 2.91 -2.47
N SER A 80 -7.24 2.83 -1.88
CA SER A 80 -8.17 3.97 -1.72
C SER A 80 -8.67 4.14 -0.29
N ARG A 81 -8.35 3.21 0.61
CA ARG A 81 -8.82 3.26 1.99
C ARG A 81 -7.98 4.22 2.80
N LYS A 82 -8.64 5.19 3.43
CA LYS A 82 -8.00 6.11 4.38
C LYS A 82 -7.32 5.32 5.51
N GLY A 83 -6.09 5.71 5.81
CA GLY A 83 -5.26 5.14 6.86
C GLY A 83 -4.39 3.96 6.40
N GLU A 84 -4.52 3.52 5.15
CA GLU A 84 -3.62 2.53 4.57
C GLU A 84 -2.19 3.06 4.51
N ILE A 85 -1.24 2.16 4.73
CA ILE A 85 0.18 2.44 4.83
C ILE A 85 0.87 1.95 3.55
N PHE A 86 1.77 2.76 3.01
CA PHE A 86 2.59 2.37 1.86
C PHE A 86 4.00 2.99 1.95
N GLY A 87 4.95 2.35 1.27
CA GLY A 87 6.38 2.68 1.38
C GLY A 87 7.02 2.13 2.65
N GLU A 88 6.37 1.20 3.33
CA GLU A 88 6.83 0.56 4.56
C GLU A 88 7.95 -0.45 4.34
N MET A 89 7.96 -1.15 3.19
CA MET A 89 8.84 -2.30 2.95
C MET A 89 10.31 -1.96 3.20
N ARG A 90 10.80 -0.89 2.57
CA ARG A 90 12.16 -0.37 2.74
C ARG A 90 12.54 -0.14 4.21
N ILE A 91 11.61 0.34 5.03
CA ILE A 91 11.89 0.60 6.45
C ILE A 91 12.06 -0.73 7.22
N ILE A 92 11.44 -1.80 6.73
CA ILE A 92 11.41 -3.10 7.39
C ILE A 92 12.59 -3.98 6.99
N ASP A 93 12.91 -4.02 5.70
CA ASP A 93 13.92 -4.92 5.12
C ASP A 93 15.22 -4.22 4.69
N ASP A 94 15.29 -2.89 4.84
CA ASP A 94 16.42 -2.02 4.46
C ASP A 94 16.80 -2.11 2.97
N GLN A 95 15.85 -2.51 2.11
CA GLN A 95 16.03 -2.56 0.65
C GLN A 95 15.62 -1.26 -0.03
N SER A 96 15.91 -1.16 -1.33
CA SER A 96 15.35 -0.10 -2.18
C SER A 96 13.82 -0.20 -2.27
N ARG A 97 13.16 0.85 -2.75
CA ARG A 97 11.71 0.82 -3.03
C ARG A 97 11.37 -0.37 -3.95
N SER A 98 10.43 -1.20 -3.52
CA SER A 98 10.03 -2.43 -4.20
C SER A 98 9.08 -2.24 -5.39
N ALA A 99 8.46 -1.06 -5.48
CA ALA A 99 7.51 -0.68 -6.51
C ALA A 99 7.38 0.86 -6.56
N SER A 100 6.87 1.38 -7.68
CA SER A 100 6.50 2.78 -7.83
C SER A 100 5.06 2.99 -7.36
N VAL A 101 4.75 4.20 -6.91
CA VAL A 101 3.41 4.60 -6.45
C VAL A 101 3.03 5.92 -7.08
N HIS A 102 1.81 5.98 -7.62
CA HIS A 102 1.27 7.17 -8.29
C HIS A 102 -0.10 7.52 -7.72
N ALA A 103 -0.39 8.82 -7.64
CA ALA A 103 -1.72 9.32 -7.32
C ALA A 103 -2.72 8.99 -8.44
N ILE A 104 -3.96 8.67 -8.05
CA ILE A 104 -5.14 8.61 -8.91
C ILE A 104 -6.12 9.67 -8.40
N GLY A 105 -6.26 10.74 -9.18
CA GLY A 105 -6.93 11.96 -8.75
C GLY A 105 -6.17 12.68 -7.62
N GLN A 106 -6.80 13.71 -7.07
CA GLN A 106 -6.25 14.45 -5.94
C GLN A 106 -6.06 13.53 -4.73
N THR A 107 -4.81 13.45 -4.28
CA THR A 107 -4.40 12.52 -3.22
C THR A 107 -3.64 13.26 -2.13
N VAL A 108 -4.03 13.01 -0.88
CA VAL A 108 -3.39 13.62 0.29
C VAL A 108 -2.79 12.53 1.15
N CYS A 109 -1.52 12.71 1.50
CA CYS A 109 -0.76 11.77 2.31
C CYS A 109 -0.15 12.46 3.53
N LEU A 110 -0.08 11.73 4.64
CA LEU A 110 0.86 12.03 5.70
C LEU A 110 2.19 11.35 5.36
N ALA A 111 3.23 12.14 5.09
CA ALA A 111 4.57 11.67 4.80
C ALA A 111 5.44 11.77 6.05
N VAL A 112 5.94 10.64 6.55
CA VAL A 112 6.77 10.54 7.76
C VAL A 112 8.24 10.36 7.37
N ASP A 113 9.10 11.25 7.83
CA ASP A 113 10.55 11.17 7.63
C ASP A 113 11.17 10.26 8.70
N THR A 114 11.43 9.00 8.34
CA THR A 114 12.03 8.04 9.28
C THR A 114 13.50 8.33 9.57
N ALA A 115 14.19 9.09 8.70
CA ALA A 115 15.58 9.47 8.90
C ALA A 115 15.73 10.77 9.71
N ALA A 116 14.74 11.67 9.70
CA ALA A 116 14.75 12.88 10.54
C ALA A 116 14.74 12.57 12.04
N GLY A 117 14.29 11.38 12.45
CA GLY A 117 14.48 10.89 13.82
C GLY A 117 15.96 10.93 14.25
N ASN A 118 16.90 10.85 13.30
CA ASN A 118 18.34 10.95 13.58
C ASN A 118 18.80 12.38 13.82
N ARG A 119 18.11 13.39 13.25
CA ARG A 119 18.50 14.81 13.31
C ARG A 119 17.93 15.55 14.52
N MET A 120 16.87 15.03 15.14
CA MET A 120 16.31 15.60 16.37
C MET A 120 17.03 15.08 17.63
N ALA A 121 17.81 14.01 17.52
CA ALA A 121 18.47 13.36 18.64
C ALA A 121 19.73 14.10 19.10
N ASN A 122 19.59 14.98 20.09
CA ASN A 122 20.69 15.30 21.00
C ASN A 122 20.93 14.13 21.98
N THR A 123 22.07 14.14 22.67
CA THR A 123 22.73 13.01 23.36
C THR A 123 21.90 12.24 24.42
N GLY A 124 20.69 12.70 24.79
CA GLY A 124 19.75 12.01 25.69
C GLY A 124 18.60 11.24 25.02
N GLU A 125 18.49 11.25 23.68
CA GLU A 125 17.30 10.75 22.96
C GLU A 125 17.46 9.39 22.25
N LYS A 126 18.56 8.65 22.47
CA LYS A 126 18.73 7.31 21.86
C LYS A 126 17.59 6.36 22.23
N GLU A 127 17.15 6.38 23.48
CA GLU A 127 16.00 5.60 23.95
C GLU A 127 14.71 6.07 23.27
N ALA A 128 14.48 7.38 23.21
CA ALA A 128 13.30 7.95 22.57
C ALA A 128 13.20 7.63 21.06
N ARG A 129 14.34 7.48 20.38
CA ARG A 129 14.46 7.01 19.00
C ARG A 129 14.15 5.52 18.90
N LEU A 130 14.71 4.69 19.78
CA LEU A 130 14.42 3.26 19.81
C LEU A 130 12.92 3.02 20.03
N ASP A 131 12.30 3.74 20.97
CA ASP A 131 10.85 3.68 21.20
C ASP A 131 10.07 3.98 19.92
N PHE A 132 10.49 5.01 19.18
CA PHE A 132 9.83 5.40 17.94
C PHE A 132 10.01 4.36 16.82
N LEU A 133 11.21 3.80 16.67
CA LEU A 133 11.44 2.74 15.69
C LEU A 133 10.65 1.49 16.07
N LEU A 134 10.71 1.04 17.33
CA LEU A 134 9.93 -0.08 17.83
C LEU A 134 8.42 0.14 17.62
N LEU A 135 7.96 1.38 17.78
CA LEU A 135 6.59 1.76 17.47
C LEU A 135 6.25 1.55 15.99
N LEU A 136 7.08 2.03 15.07
CA LEU A 136 6.90 1.84 13.63
C LEU A 136 6.93 0.35 13.27
N TYR A 137 7.90 -0.41 13.79
CA TYR A 137 7.97 -1.86 13.56
C TYR A 137 6.73 -2.58 14.10
N ARG A 138 6.17 -2.16 15.24
CA ARG A 138 4.91 -2.71 15.75
C ARG A 138 3.73 -2.40 14.82
N ILE A 139 3.63 -1.16 14.32
CA ILE A 139 2.60 -0.77 13.33
C ILE A 139 2.70 -1.67 12.11
N PHE A 140 3.91 -1.81 11.57
CA PHE A 140 4.13 -2.59 10.37
C PHE A 140 3.86 -4.07 10.59
N ALA A 141 4.28 -4.64 11.72
CA ALA A 141 4.02 -6.03 12.03
C ALA A 141 2.51 -6.33 12.10
N GLU A 142 1.73 -5.48 12.77
CA GLU A 142 0.28 -5.62 12.85
C GLU A 142 -0.37 -5.43 11.47
N TYR A 143 0.04 -4.40 10.72
CA TYR A 143 -0.47 -4.08 9.40
C TYR A 143 -0.18 -5.18 8.37
N ILE A 144 1.08 -5.64 8.29
CA ILE A 144 1.50 -6.70 7.37
C ILE A 144 0.84 -8.02 7.75
N SER A 145 0.70 -8.34 9.04
CA SER A 145 -0.01 -9.55 9.46
C SER A 145 -1.47 -9.55 8.98
N ILE A 146 -2.15 -8.40 9.08
CA ILE A 146 -3.51 -8.24 8.57
C ILE A 146 -3.53 -8.35 7.04
N ARG A 147 -2.69 -7.60 6.33
CA ARG A 147 -2.64 -7.63 4.86
C ARG A 147 -2.30 -9.02 4.33
N LEU A 148 -1.30 -9.69 4.90
CA LEU A 148 -0.89 -11.03 4.48
C LEU A 148 -2.05 -12.04 4.63
N ARG A 149 -2.83 -11.93 5.71
CA ARG A 149 -4.04 -12.77 5.89
C ARG A 149 -5.06 -12.51 4.79
N LEU A 150 -5.40 -11.25 4.55
CA LEU A 150 -6.38 -10.85 3.54
C LEU A 150 -5.93 -11.25 2.13
N THR A 151 -4.68 -10.94 1.76
CA THR A 151 -4.12 -11.28 0.46
C THR A 151 -4.01 -12.80 0.27
N ASN A 152 -3.69 -13.58 1.30
CA ASN A 152 -3.70 -15.04 1.21
C ASN A 152 -5.12 -15.59 0.97
N GLU A 153 -6.14 -15.03 1.61
CA GLU A 153 -7.54 -15.41 1.39
C GLU A 153 -8.01 -15.07 -0.03
N GLU A 154 -7.62 -13.91 -0.56
CA GLU A 154 -7.86 -13.52 -1.96
C GLU A 154 -7.14 -14.44 -2.94
N LEU A 155 -5.86 -14.76 -2.68
CA LEU A 155 -5.07 -15.67 -3.51
C LEU A 155 -5.69 -17.07 -3.55
N VAL A 156 -6.18 -17.59 -2.42
CA VAL A 156 -6.87 -18.89 -2.37
C VAL A 156 -8.16 -18.84 -3.20
N ARG A 157 -8.92 -17.75 -3.15
CA ARG A 157 -10.12 -17.57 -3.98
C ARG A 157 -9.77 -17.55 -5.47
N ALA A 158 -8.82 -16.71 -5.87
CA ALA A 158 -8.36 -16.61 -7.26
C ALA A 158 -7.86 -17.97 -7.81
N LYS A 159 -7.07 -18.72 -7.02
CA LYS A 159 -6.62 -20.07 -7.41
C LYS A 159 -7.77 -21.07 -7.57
N ARG A 160 -8.83 -20.96 -6.78
CA ARG A 160 -10.02 -21.82 -6.90
C ARG A 160 -10.83 -21.50 -8.16
N GLU A 161 -10.95 -20.22 -8.49
CA GLU A 161 -11.64 -19.76 -9.70
C GLU A 161 -10.89 -20.18 -10.96
N ALA A 162 -9.57 -19.98 -11.00
CA ALA A 162 -8.72 -20.41 -12.12
C ALA A 162 -8.82 -21.92 -12.39
N LYS A 163 -8.87 -22.74 -11.34
CA LYS A 163 -9.10 -24.20 -11.47
C LYS A 163 -10.48 -24.56 -11.99
N ARG A 164 -11.50 -23.73 -11.75
CA ARG A 164 -12.87 -23.96 -12.26
C ARG A 164 -13.00 -23.57 -13.73
N SER A 165 -12.36 -22.48 -14.17
CA SER A 165 -12.36 -22.06 -15.57
C SER A 165 -11.67 -23.07 -16.51
N ASP A 166 -10.69 -23.81 -16.00
CA ASP A 166 -9.99 -24.89 -16.74
C ASP A 166 -10.85 -26.16 -16.92
N THR A 167 -11.99 -26.25 -16.22
CA THR A 167 -12.93 -27.41 -16.31
C THR A 167 -14.16 -27.17 -17.18
N THR A 168 -14.23 -26.06 -17.92
CA THR A 168 -15.33 -25.79 -18.86
C THR A 168 -15.20 -26.76 -20.05
N PRO A 169 -16.19 -27.64 -20.34
CA PRO A 169 -16.05 -28.61 -21.42
C PRO A 169 -15.99 -27.90 -22.76
N THR A 170 -15.00 -28.25 -23.59
CA THR A 170 -14.99 -27.88 -25.02
C THR A 170 -16.37 -28.17 -25.62
N PRO A 171 -17.04 -27.19 -26.27
CA PRO A 171 -18.31 -27.44 -26.91
C PRO A 171 -18.16 -28.59 -27.92
N PRO A 172 -19.14 -29.52 -28.00
CA PRO A 172 -19.03 -30.64 -28.91
C PRO A 172 -18.82 -30.13 -30.34
N LYS A 173 -17.83 -30.68 -31.04
CA LYS A 173 -17.57 -30.35 -32.44
C LYS A 173 -18.88 -30.46 -33.24
N PRO A 174 -19.18 -29.51 -34.15
CA PRO A 174 -20.34 -29.63 -35.02
C PRO A 174 -20.29 -30.98 -35.73
N GLN A 175 -21.34 -31.79 -35.58
CA GLN A 175 -21.46 -33.03 -36.35
C GLN A 175 -21.53 -32.65 -37.82
N ALA A 176 -20.62 -33.22 -38.62
CA ALA A 176 -20.61 -33.02 -40.06
C ALA A 176 -21.98 -33.43 -40.63
N PRO A 177 -22.55 -32.66 -41.58
CA PRO A 177 -23.84 -33.00 -42.16
C PRO A 177 -23.77 -34.38 -42.81
N ALA A 178 -24.73 -35.23 -42.49
CA ALA A 178 -24.84 -36.58 -43.04
C ALA A 178 -24.83 -36.52 -44.57
N SER A 179 -23.85 -37.18 -45.18
CA SER A 179 -23.75 -37.35 -46.63
C SER A 179 -25.01 -38.07 -47.12
N LYS A 180 -25.83 -37.38 -47.93
CA LYS A 180 -26.95 -37.99 -48.64
C LYS A 180 -26.39 -39.12 -49.53
N ARG A 181 -26.70 -40.37 -49.18
CA ARG A 181 -26.51 -41.51 -50.08
C ARG A 181 -27.44 -41.31 -51.27
N TYR A 182 -26.86 -41.06 -52.44
CA TYR A 182 -27.55 -41.23 -53.71
C TYR A 182 -27.80 -42.74 -53.90
N ILE A 183 -29.06 -43.08 -54.17
CA ILE A 183 -29.44 -44.41 -54.65
C ILE A 183 -29.11 -44.42 -56.15
N GLU A 184 -28.07 -45.14 -56.55
CA GLU A 184 -27.90 -45.54 -57.95
C GLU A 184 -28.73 -46.80 -58.17
N ASN A 185 -29.80 -46.66 -58.95
CA ASN A 185 -30.43 -47.78 -59.63
C ASN A 185 -29.56 -48.10 -60.85
N PHE A 186 -28.96 -49.29 -60.90
CA PHE A 186 -28.98 -50.25 -62.02
C PHE A 186 -28.07 -51.45 -61.71
#